data_AF-A0A1R3TNJ2-F1
#
_entry.id   AF-A0A1R3TNJ2-F1
#
_cell.length_a   1.000
_cell.length_b   1.000
_cell.length_c   1.000
_cell.angle_alpha   90.00
_cell.angle_beta   90.00
_cell.angle_gamma   90.00
#
_symmetry.space_group_name_H-M   'P 1'
#
loop_
_entity.id
_entity.type
_entity.pdbx_description
1 polymer ?
#
loop_
_entity_poly.entity_id
_entity_poly.type
_entity_poly.pdbx_seq_one_letter_code
_entity_poly.pdbx_strand_id
1 'polypeptide(L)'
;MLSPIEKACLLWISQGKSVRDIARLAGRRVTEIELHISDACASLGALSLTDAVERAKLSHEVPKSRGQGGTKSPKAVDVEVGARIRSQRRANGLSQTTVARALGITFQQVQKYENGTNRVGASRLQNLANVLGVPVGFFFDGNSRQAMESEMQTDLPAANDLTAFLQSAEGRELNAAFSKLKSPNVRKRVVVLVKAIASSFPEEASETK
;
A
#
# COMPACT_ATOMS: atom_id res chain seq x y z
N MET A 1 26.29 -1.78 27.98
CA MET A 1 25.54 -1.87 26.70
C MET A 1 25.60 -0.51 26.04
N LEU A 2 26.02 -0.45 24.76
CA LEU A 2 26.17 0.82 24.04
C LEU A 2 24.81 1.49 23.77
N SER A 3 24.74 2.81 23.94
CA SER A 3 23.58 3.61 23.55
C SER A 3 23.40 3.66 22.01
N PRO A 4 22.20 3.98 21.51
CA PRO A 4 21.96 4.10 20.07
C PRO A 4 22.87 5.12 19.38
N ILE A 5 23.27 6.18 20.10
CA ILE A 5 24.14 7.25 19.57
C ILE A 5 25.59 6.77 19.52
N GLU A 6 26.07 6.09 20.56
CA GLU A 6 27.41 5.47 20.58
C GLU A 6 27.60 4.48 19.42
N LYS A 7 26.60 3.62 19.17
CA LYS A 7 26.62 2.68 18.04
C LYS A 7 26.65 3.39 16.69
N ALA A 8 25.89 4.46 16.53
CA ALA A 8 25.87 5.25 15.30
C ALA A 8 27.21 5.97 15.05
N CYS A 9 27.82 6.51 16.10
CA CYS A 9 29.15 7.16 16.01
C CYS A 9 30.22 6.16 15.55
N LEU A 10 30.30 4.98 16.19
CA LEU A 10 31.24 3.93 15.80
C LEU A 10 30.99 3.43 14.37
N LEU A 11 29.73 3.30 13.95
CA LEU A 11 29.37 2.89 12.59
C LEU A 11 29.84 3.91 11.53
N TRP A 12 29.59 5.19 11.73
CA TRP A 12 30.01 6.22 10.78
C TRP A 12 31.53 6.38 10.72
N ILE A 13 32.23 6.20 11.85
CA ILE A 13 33.69 6.15 11.88
C ILE A 13 34.21 4.95 11.10
N SER A 14 33.57 3.79 11.22
CA SER A 14 33.90 2.61 10.42
C SER A 14 33.70 2.80 8.91
N GLN A 15 32.86 3.77 8.52
CA GLN A 15 32.63 4.18 7.13
C GLN A 15 33.54 5.35 6.69
N GLY A 16 34.53 5.73 7.51
CA GLY A 16 35.53 6.76 7.19
C GLY A 16 35.05 8.20 7.39
N LYS A 17 33.94 8.44 8.11
CA LYS A 17 33.47 9.80 8.41
C LYS A 17 34.28 10.43 9.54
N SER A 18 34.61 11.71 9.39
CA SER A 18 35.25 12.48 10.45
C SER A 18 34.25 12.79 11.59
N VAL A 19 34.76 12.98 12.80
CA VAL A 19 33.95 13.36 13.97
C VAL A 19 33.16 14.66 13.72
N ARG A 20 33.72 15.60 12.95
CA ARG A 20 33.03 16.84 12.57
C ARG A 20 31.86 16.57 11.62
N ASP A 21 32.02 15.65 10.68
CA ASP A 21 30.93 15.29 9.76
C ASP A 21 29.81 14.57 10.50
N ILE A 22 30.16 13.70 11.46
CA ILE A 22 29.21 13.03 12.34
C ILE A 22 28.43 14.06 13.17
N ALA A 23 29.11 15.06 13.74
CA ALA A 23 28.47 16.13 14.49
C ALA A 23 27.48 16.92 13.63
N ARG A 24 27.83 17.24 12.38
CA ARG A 24 26.91 17.88 11.43
C ARG A 24 25.71 16.99 11.09
N LEU A 25 25.93 15.70 10.83
CA LEU A 25 24.87 14.75 10.48
C LEU A 25 23.92 14.46 11.64
N ALA A 26 24.44 14.43 12.86
CA ALA A 26 23.67 14.19 14.08
C ALA A 26 23.02 15.47 14.63
N GLY A 27 23.34 16.65 14.09
CA GLY A 27 22.87 17.94 14.61
C GLY A 27 23.38 18.24 16.02
N ARG A 28 24.60 17.80 16.35
CA ARG A 28 25.21 17.90 17.68
C ARG A 28 26.53 18.65 17.65
N ARG A 29 27.00 19.09 18.81
CA ARG A 29 28.34 19.67 18.96
C ARG A 29 29.39 18.58 18.82
N VAL A 30 30.56 18.94 18.28
CA VAL A 30 31.69 18.02 18.12
C VAL A 30 32.10 17.40 19.46
N THR A 31 32.10 18.19 20.53
CA THR A 31 32.42 17.75 21.89
C THR A 31 31.45 16.70 22.44
N GLU A 32 30.17 16.75 22.05
CA GLU A 32 29.19 15.73 22.44
C GLU A 32 29.44 14.41 21.71
N ILE A 33 29.85 14.46 20.44
CA ILE A 33 30.22 13.27 19.68
C ILE A 33 31.50 12.66 20.22
N GLU A 34 32.50 13.47 20.58
CA GLU A 34 33.74 13.00 21.21
C GLU A 34 33.48 12.31 22.55
N LEU A 35 32.59 12.87 23.36
CA LEU A 35 32.15 12.26 24.62
C LEU A 35 31.46 10.92 24.39
N HIS A 36 30.53 10.84 23.44
CA HIS A 36 29.86 9.58 23.10
C HIS A 36 30.83 8.53 22.53
N ILE A 37 31.84 8.93 21.76
CA ILE A 37 32.87 7.99 21.28
C ILE A 37 33.71 7.49 22.46
N SER A 38 34.10 8.38 23.39
CA SER A 38 34.84 8.01 24.59
C SER A 38 34.06 7.03 25.47
N ASP A 39 32.78 7.31 25.73
CA ASP A 39 31.88 6.45 26.49
C ASP A 39 31.68 5.10 25.80
N ALA A 40 31.64 5.09 24.45
CA ALA A 40 31.57 3.87 23.65
C ALA A 40 32.83 3.01 23.81
N CYS A 41 34.02 3.63 23.74
CA CYS A 41 35.29 2.95 23.94
C CYS A 41 35.41 2.37 25.36
N ALA A 42 35.04 3.15 26.38
CA ALA A 42 35.01 2.70 27.77
C ALA A 42 34.04 1.53 27.99
N SER A 43 32.85 1.62 27.40
CA SER A 43 31.82 0.58 27.46
C SER A 43 32.22 -0.72 26.75
N LEU A 44 33.15 -0.66 25.80
CA LEU A 44 33.69 -1.80 25.07
C LEU A 44 35.05 -2.28 25.61
N GLY A 45 35.63 -1.58 26.59
CA GLY A 45 36.99 -1.84 27.07
C GLY A 45 38.04 -1.72 25.96
N ALA A 46 37.82 -0.82 25.00
CA ALA A 46 38.70 -0.62 23.85
C ALA A 46 39.75 0.45 24.16
N LEU A 47 41.01 0.18 23.80
CA LEU A 47 42.12 1.10 24.02
C LEU A 47 42.30 2.11 22.87
N SER A 48 41.61 1.88 21.75
CA SER A 48 41.65 2.75 20.58
C SER A 48 40.32 2.75 19.84
N LEU A 49 40.11 3.77 19.02
CA LEU A 49 38.90 3.90 18.20
C LEU A 49 38.76 2.77 17.17
N THR A 50 39.88 2.27 16.64
CA THR A 50 39.90 1.13 15.72
C THR A 50 39.52 -0.17 16.44
N ASP A 51 40.06 -0.39 17.65
CA ASP A 51 39.72 -1.51 18.52
C ASP A 51 38.23 -1.47 18.94
N ALA A 52 37.70 -0.28 19.24
CA ALA A 52 36.28 -0.09 19.56
C ALA A 52 35.38 -0.44 18.36
N VAL A 53 35.77 -0.06 17.15
CA VAL A 53 35.04 -0.37 15.92
C VAL A 53 35.09 -1.88 15.60
N GLU A 54 36.21 -2.55 15.85
CA GLU A 54 36.34 -4.02 15.67
C GLU A 54 35.54 -4.79 16.72
N ARG A 55 35.61 -4.39 18.00
CA ARG A 55 34.84 -5.02 19.09
C ARG A 55 33.33 -4.82 18.94
N ALA A 56 32.90 -3.65 18.43
CA ALA A 56 31.51 -3.41 18.08
C ALA A 56 31.01 -4.33 16.94
N LYS A 57 31.92 -4.87 16.11
CA LYS A 57 31.62 -5.85 15.05
C LYS A 57 31.66 -7.30 15.53
N LEU A 58 32.34 -7.60 16.65
CA LEU A 58 32.54 -8.96 17.18
C LEU A 58 31.53 -9.39 18.26
N SER A 59 30.62 -8.53 18.71
CA SER A 59 29.50 -8.96 19.58
C SER A 59 28.33 -9.50 18.76
N HIS A 60 28.49 -10.71 18.20
CA HIS A 60 27.43 -11.47 17.56
C HIS A 60 27.12 -12.76 18.37
N GLU A 61 26.66 -12.60 19.62
CA GLU A 61 25.55 -13.47 20.03
C GLU A 61 24.34 -13.05 19.21
N VAL A 62 23.83 -13.98 18.42
CA VAL A 62 22.75 -13.80 17.45
C VAL A 62 21.42 -13.52 18.17
N PRO A 63 20.76 -12.37 17.96
CA PRO A 63 19.32 -12.31 18.00
C PRO A 63 18.81 -12.57 16.57
N LYS A 64 17.96 -13.59 16.42
CA LYS A 64 17.33 -14.01 15.16
C LYS A 64 16.90 -12.80 14.30
N SER A 65 17.68 -12.54 13.25
CA SER A 65 17.35 -11.58 12.20
C SER A 65 16.09 -12.05 11.48
N ARG A 66 15.00 -11.29 11.65
CA ARG A 66 13.86 -11.34 10.74
C ARG A 66 14.36 -10.95 9.35
N GLY A 67 14.30 -11.93 8.44
CA GLY A 67 14.61 -11.88 7.02
C GLY A 67 14.88 -10.48 6.44
N GLN A 68 16.14 -10.24 6.13
CA GLN A 68 16.61 -9.16 5.29
C GLN A 68 16.11 -9.44 3.86
N GLY A 69 14.96 -8.87 3.50
CA GLY A 69 14.48 -8.88 2.13
C GLY A 69 15.40 -8.01 1.28
N GLY A 70 16.08 -8.64 0.33
CA GLY A 70 16.89 -7.94 -0.66
C GLY A 70 16.12 -6.81 -1.33
N THR A 71 16.86 -5.82 -1.80
CA THR A 71 16.42 -4.69 -2.63
C THR A 71 15.73 -5.20 -3.90
N LYS A 72 14.49 -5.66 -3.77
CA LYS A 72 13.57 -5.83 -4.88
C LYS A 72 12.85 -4.50 -5.01
N SER A 73 13.01 -3.86 -6.17
CA SER A 73 12.25 -2.67 -6.54
C SER A 73 10.76 -2.89 -6.18
N PRO A 74 10.08 -1.88 -5.62
CA PRO A 74 8.66 -1.99 -5.30
C PRO A 74 7.89 -2.55 -6.48
N LYS A 75 7.10 -3.61 -6.28
CA LYS A 75 6.21 -4.07 -7.35
C LYS A 75 5.17 -2.98 -7.59
N ALA A 76 4.71 -2.82 -8.83
CA ALA A 76 3.69 -1.82 -9.19
C ALA A 76 2.46 -1.89 -8.25
N VAL A 77 2.03 -3.11 -7.90
CA VAL A 77 0.94 -3.37 -6.95
C VAL A 77 1.22 -2.79 -5.55
N ASP A 78 2.45 -2.92 -5.04
CA ASP A 78 2.79 -2.43 -3.69
C ASP A 78 2.78 -0.89 -3.64
N VAL A 79 3.21 -0.24 -4.73
CA VAL A 79 3.18 1.23 -4.88
C VAL A 79 1.74 1.74 -4.94
N GLU A 80 0.88 1.07 -5.72
CA GLU A 80 -0.53 1.46 -5.83
C GLU A 80 -1.29 1.28 -4.51
N VAL A 81 -1.11 0.13 -3.86
CA VAL A 81 -1.67 -0.13 -2.51
C VAL A 81 -1.22 0.98 -1.55
N GLY A 82 0.08 1.33 -1.55
CA GLY A 82 0.61 2.44 -0.75
C GLY A 82 -0.03 3.80 -1.07
N ALA A 83 -0.26 4.10 -2.35
CA ALA A 83 -0.92 5.32 -2.79
C ALA A 83 -2.38 5.41 -2.30
N ARG A 84 -3.12 4.30 -2.34
CA ARG A 84 -4.50 4.21 -1.84
C ARG A 84 -4.58 4.38 -0.34
N ILE A 85 -3.68 3.74 0.40
CA ILE A 85 -3.54 3.92 1.85
C ILE A 85 -3.34 5.40 2.18
N ARG A 86 -2.43 6.08 1.47
CA ARG A 86 -2.16 7.50 1.66
C ARG A 86 -3.37 8.37 1.35
N SER A 87 -4.06 8.10 0.24
CA SER A 87 -5.24 8.84 -0.19
C SER A 87 -6.36 8.75 0.85
N GLN A 88 -6.71 7.53 1.24
CA GLN A 88 -7.79 7.30 2.21
C GLN A 88 -7.46 7.85 3.60
N ARG A 89 -6.20 7.71 4.04
CA ARG A 89 -5.76 8.33 5.29
C ARG A 89 -5.98 9.85 5.28
N ARG A 90 -5.63 10.51 4.18
CA ARG A 90 -5.84 11.97 4.03
C ARG A 90 -7.32 12.33 3.96
N ALA A 91 -8.14 11.54 3.27
CA ALA A 91 -9.58 11.74 3.22
C ALA A 91 -10.22 11.69 4.61
N ASN A 92 -9.71 10.83 5.49
CA ASN A 92 -10.13 10.73 6.88
C ASN A 92 -9.48 11.79 7.81
N GLY A 93 -8.67 12.72 7.29
CA GLY A 93 -7.96 13.72 8.09
C GLY A 93 -6.90 13.15 9.05
N LEU A 94 -6.49 11.90 8.87
CA LEU A 94 -5.56 11.22 9.78
C LEU A 94 -4.11 11.54 9.42
N SER A 95 -3.26 11.75 10.42
CA SER A 95 -1.81 11.84 10.21
C SER A 95 -1.19 10.43 10.12
N GLN A 96 0.00 10.32 9.53
CA GLN A 96 0.74 9.05 9.52
C GLN A 96 1.10 8.60 10.95
N THR A 97 1.31 9.53 11.89
CA THR A 97 1.58 9.19 13.31
C THR A 97 0.35 8.61 13.99
N THR A 98 -0.86 9.10 13.66
CA THR A 98 -2.11 8.54 14.17
C THR A 98 -2.34 7.11 13.67
N VAL A 99 -2.13 6.86 12.37
CA VAL A 99 -2.23 5.51 11.80
C VAL A 99 -1.15 4.59 12.38
N ALA A 100 0.08 5.08 12.53
CA ALA A 100 1.18 4.32 13.13
C ALA A 100 0.85 3.86 14.55
N ARG A 101 0.28 4.75 15.37
CA ARG A 101 -0.16 4.46 16.74
C ARG A 101 -1.26 3.42 16.77
N ALA A 102 -2.29 3.56 15.93
CA ALA A 102 -3.39 2.61 15.83
C ALA A 102 -2.92 1.20 15.43
N LEU A 103 -1.85 1.11 14.64
CA LEU A 103 -1.24 -0.14 14.21
C LEU A 103 -0.14 -0.64 15.15
N GLY A 104 0.29 0.13 16.15
CA GLY A 104 1.45 -0.22 16.97
C GLY A 104 2.75 -0.37 16.16
N ILE A 105 2.96 0.48 15.16
CA ILE A 105 4.18 0.54 14.33
C ILE A 105 4.78 1.94 14.35
N THR A 106 5.97 2.11 13.77
CA THR A 106 6.61 3.43 13.68
C THR A 106 6.02 4.26 12.55
N PHE A 107 6.08 5.59 12.68
CA PHE A 107 5.73 6.53 11.62
C PHE A 107 6.46 6.24 10.31
N GLN A 108 7.77 5.96 10.40
CA GLN A 108 8.60 5.60 9.25
C GLN A 108 8.09 4.35 8.55
N GLN A 109 7.53 3.39 9.28
CA GLN A 109 6.95 2.18 8.68
C GLN A 109 5.68 2.50 7.88
N VAL A 110 4.82 3.38 8.40
CA VAL A 110 3.65 3.88 7.65
C VAL A 110 4.10 4.61 6.39
N GLN A 111 5.14 5.45 6.48
CA GLN A 111 5.70 6.13 5.30
C GLN A 111 6.23 5.13 4.27
N LYS A 112 6.90 4.05 4.69
CA LYS A 112 7.37 2.99 3.79
C LYS A 112 6.23 2.20 3.15
N TYR A 113 5.13 1.97 3.88
CA TYR A 113 3.92 1.36 3.32
C TYR A 113 3.28 2.27 2.27
N GLU A 114 3.11 3.55 2.59
CA GLU A 114 2.52 4.52 1.64
C GLU A 114 3.38 4.71 0.39
N ASN A 115 4.70 4.63 0.53
CA ASN A 115 5.64 4.73 -0.59
C ASN A 115 5.79 3.41 -1.36
N GLY A 116 5.17 2.31 -0.91
CA GLY A 116 5.31 0.98 -1.50
C GLY A 116 6.69 0.35 -1.34
N THR A 117 7.63 1.00 -0.62
CA THR A 117 8.99 0.47 -0.40
C THR A 117 8.99 -0.73 0.54
N ASN A 118 7.97 -0.83 1.40
CA ASN A 118 7.69 -2.02 2.19
C ASN A 118 6.35 -2.60 1.80
N ARG A 119 6.32 -3.90 1.53
CA ARG A 119 5.07 -4.65 1.30
C ARG A 119 4.26 -4.72 2.59
N VAL A 120 2.95 -4.54 2.47
CA VAL A 120 2.02 -4.69 3.58
C VAL A 120 1.53 -6.13 3.60
N GLY A 121 1.84 -6.88 4.67
CA GLY A 121 1.32 -8.24 4.83
C GLY A 121 -0.20 -8.25 5.06
N ALA A 122 -0.88 -9.35 4.71
CA ALA A 122 -2.34 -9.44 4.74
C ALA A 122 -2.98 -9.05 6.10
N SER A 123 -2.42 -9.54 7.22
CA SER A 123 -2.89 -9.18 8.56
C SER A 123 -2.79 -7.68 8.84
N ARG A 124 -1.69 -7.04 8.41
CA ARG A 124 -1.50 -5.60 8.57
C ARG A 124 -2.44 -4.81 7.67
N LEU A 125 -2.67 -5.27 6.45
CA LEU A 125 -3.58 -4.65 5.49
C LEU A 125 -5.03 -4.69 6.01
N GLN A 126 -5.45 -5.79 6.62
CA GLN A 126 -6.75 -5.90 7.28
C GLN A 126 -6.89 -4.90 8.44
N ASN A 127 -5.88 -4.79 9.30
CA ASN A 127 -5.90 -3.80 10.38
C ASN A 127 -5.95 -2.36 9.83
N LEU A 128 -5.26 -2.12 8.71
CA LEU A 128 -5.27 -0.83 8.03
C LEU A 128 -6.66 -0.49 7.46
N ALA A 129 -7.33 -1.46 6.86
CA ALA A 129 -8.73 -1.35 6.43
C ALA A 129 -9.64 -0.95 7.59
N ASN A 130 -9.51 -1.61 8.75
CA ASN A 130 -10.29 -1.31 9.93
C ASN A 130 -10.04 0.12 10.46
N VAL A 131 -8.76 0.54 10.53
CA VAL A 131 -8.38 1.90 10.98
C VAL A 131 -8.88 2.98 10.00
N LEU A 132 -8.89 2.67 8.70
CA LEU A 132 -9.32 3.60 7.66
C LEU A 132 -10.82 3.52 7.34
N GLY A 133 -11.56 2.58 7.95
CA GLY A 133 -13.00 2.41 7.74
C GLY A 133 -13.39 1.93 6.35
N VAL A 134 -12.53 1.15 5.68
CA VAL A 134 -12.77 0.65 4.31
C VAL A 134 -12.63 -0.87 4.22
N PRO A 135 -13.34 -1.55 3.30
CA PRO A 135 -13.10 -2.96 3.00
C PRO A 135 -11.67 -3.19 2.50
N VAL A 136 -11.07 -4.36 2.77
CA VAL A 136 -9.68 -4.66 2.35
C VAL A 136 -9.50 -4.62 0.82
N GLY A 137 -10.57 -4.93 0.07
CA GLY A 137 -10.60 -4.86 -1.40
C GLY A 137 -10.39 -3.45 -1.95
N PHE A 138 -10.69 -2.41 -1.17
CA PHE A 138 -10.46 -1.01 -1.55
C PHE A 138 -9.00 -0.75 -1.95
N PHE A 139 -8.03 -1.44 -1.34
CA PHE A 139 -6.63 -1.24 -1.65
C PHE A 139 -6.21 -1.83 -3.01
N PHE A 140 -7.07 -2.60 -3.67
CA PHE A 140 -6.79 -3.29 -4.94
C PHE A 140 -7.71 -2.88 -6.09
N ASP A 141 -8.79 -2.15 -5.81
CA ASP A 141 -9.85 -1.79 -6.78
C ASP A 141 -9.40 -1.08 -8.09
N GLY A 142 -8.16 -0.60 -8.18
CA GLY A 142 -7.62 0.06 -9.38
C GLY A 142 -7.05 -0.94 -10.35
N ASN A 143 -6.41 -1.97 -9.81
CA ASN A 143 -6.17 -3.20 -10.55
C ASN A 143 -7.47 -3.93 -10.83
N SER A 144 -8.50 -3.85 -10.00
CA SER A 144 -9.80 -4.45 -10.33
C SER A 144 -10.47 -3.74 -11.49
N ARG A 145 -10.40 -2.40 -11.60
CA ARG A 145 -10.91 -1.68 -12.77
C ARG A 145 -10.03 -1.84 -14.00
N GLN A 146 -8.69 -1.85 -13.89
CA GLN A 146 -7.81 -2.05 -15.04
C GLN A 146 -7.74 -3.51 -15.49
N ALA A 147 -7.81 -4.48 -14.57
CA ALA A 147 -7.96 -5.89 -14.90
C ALA A 147 -9.39 -6.18 -15.37
N MET A 148 -10.45 -5.56 -14.83
CA MET A 148 -11.78 -5.65 -15.44
C MET A 148 -11.80 -4.97 -16.82
N GLU A 149 -11.16 -3.81 -17.03
CA GLU A 149 -11.09 -3.16 -18.35
C GLU A 149 -10.21 -3.96 -19.34
N SER A 150 -9.21 -4.71 -18.84
CA SER A 150 -8.30 -5.55 -19.66
C SER A 150 -8.76 -7.01 -19.82
N GLU A 151 -9.61 -7.53 -18.93
CA GLU A 151 -10.25 -8.86 -18.99
C GLU A 151 -11.66 -8.79 -19.58
N MET A 152 -12.32 -7.62 -19.57
CA MET A 152 -13.58 -7.36 -20.30
C MET A 152 -13.34 -7.06 -21.78
N GLN A 153 -12.10 -7.19 -22.22
CA GLN A 153 -11.72 -7.43 -23.61
C GLN A 153 -11.66 -8.94 -23.90
N THR A 154 -12.53 -9.74 -23.28
CA THR A 154 -12.91 -11.04 -23.83
C THR A 154 -13.84 -10.80 -25.01
N ASP A 155 -13.43 -11.28 -26.18
CA ASP A 155 -14.19 -11.40 -27.43
C ASP A 155 -15.55 -12.11 -27.25
N LEU A 156 -16.52 -11.43 -26.64
CA LEU A 156 -17.91 -11.86 -26.55
C LEU A 156 -18.77 -10.70 -27.07
N PRO A 157 -19.21 -10.73 -28.34
CA PRO A 157 -20.08 -9.70 -28.93
C PRO A 157 -21.29 -9.35 -28.05
N ALA A 158 -21.89 -10.37 -27.41
CA ALA A 158 -23.04 -10.21 -26.52
C ALA A 158 -22.74 -9.42 -25.23
N ALA A 159 -21.51 -9.43 -24.72
CA ALA A 159 -21.13 -8.67 -23.53
C ALA A 159 -20.94 -7.17 -23.85
N ASN A 160 -20.43 -6.87 -25.04
CA ASN A 160 -20.34 -5.51 -25.54
C ASN A 160 -21.73 -4.92 -25.85
N ASP A 161 -22.62 -5.69 -26.48
CA ASP A 161 -23.98 -5.23 -26.78
C ASP A 161 -24.78 -4.94 -25.51
N LEU A 162 -24.66 -5.80 -24.49
CA LEU A 162 -25.31 -5.54 -23.19
C LEU A 162 -24.71 -4.32 -22.50
N THR A 163 -23.38 -4.15 -22.52
CA THR A 163 -22.71 -3.00 -21.91
C THR A 163 -23.10 -1.69 -22.60
N ALA A 164 -23.15 -1.69 -23.94
CA ALA A 164 -23.60 -0.56 -24.74
C ALA A 164 -25.08 -0.23 -24.47
N PHE A 165 -25.95 -1.24 -24.38
CA PHE A 165 -27.35 -1.07 -24.01
C PHE A 165 -27.52 -0.45 -22.62
N LEU A 166 -26.79 -0.95 -21.60
CA LEU A 166 -26.87 -0.41 -20.24
C LEU A 166 -26.45 1.07 -20.16
N GLN A 167 -25.60 1.53 -21.08
CA GLN A 167 -25.18 2.92 -21.21
C GLN A 167 -26.13 3.78 -22.06
N SER A 168 -27.02 3.16 -22.84
CA SER A 168 -28.00 3.86 -23.67
C SER A 168 -28.99 4.67 -22.81
N ALA A 169 -29.72 5.60 -23.45
CA ALA A 169 -30.76 6.36 -22.76
C ALA A 169 -31.91 5.43 -22.32
N GLU A 170 -32.32 4.54 -23.21
CA GLU A 170 -33.39 3.55 -23.04
C GLU A 170 -33.02 2.52 -21.96
N GLY A 171 -31.77 2.02 -21.96
CA GLY A 171 -31.31 1.08 -20.94
C GLY A 171 -31.29 1.69 -19.54
N ARG A 172 -30.88 2.96 -19.41
CA ARG A 172 -30.92 3.69 -18.14
C ARG A 172 -32.35 3.92 -17.65
N GLU A 173 -33.26 4.32 -18.53
CA GLU A 173 -34.66 4.55 -18.20
C GLU A 173 -35.36 3.26 -17.78
N LEU A 174 -35.17 2.17 -18.54
CA LEU A 174 -35.72 0.86 -18.23
C LEU A 174 -35.21 0.36 -16.87
N ASN A 175 -33.91 0.46 -16.59
CA ASN A 175 -33.34 0.06 -15.31
C ASN A 175 -33.86 0.90 -14.15
N ALA A 176 -33.96 2.22 -14.33
CA ALA A 176 -34.51 3.12 -13.32
C ALA A 176 -35.98 2.76 -13.00
N ALA A 177 -36.80 2.50 -14.01
CA ALA A 177 -38.19 2.07 -13.82
C ALA A 177 -38.28 0.68 -13.17
N PHE A 178 -37.49 -0.29 -13.64
CA PHE A 178 -37.48 -1.66 -13.13
C PHE A 178 -37.03 -1.74 -11.67
N SER A 179 -36.10 -0.87 -11.24
CA SER A 179 -35.62 -0.78 -9.85
C SER A 179 -36.71 -0.39 -8.83
N LYS A 180 -37.75 0.32 -9.28
CA LYS A 180 -38.90 0.74 -8.45
C LYS A 180 -39.85 -0.43 -8.16
N LEU A 181 -39.82 -1.49 -8.98
CA LEU A 181 -40.61 -2.69 -8.75
C LEU A 181 -40.00 -3.49 -7.59
N LYS A 182 -40.64 -3.47 -6.41
CA LYS A 182 -40.13 -4.20 -5.23
C LYS A 182 -40.54 -5.68 -5.19
N SER A 183 -41.65 -6.03 -5.85
CA SER A 183 -42.15 -7.41 -5.87
C SER A 183 -41.42 -8.28 -6.91
N PRO A 184 -40.80 -9.40 -6.49
CA PRO A 184 -40.17 -10.35 -7.41
C PRO A 184 -41.13 -10.92 -8.45
N ASN A 185 -42.39 -11.13 -8.08
CA ASN A 185 -43.42 -11.65 -8.98
C ASN A 185 -43.77 -10.64 -10.08
N VAL A 186 -43.81 -9.35 -9.76
CA VAL A 186 -44.04 -8.29 -10.76
C VAL A 186 -42.85 -8.17 -11.71
N ARG A 187 -41.61 -8.22 -11.20
CA ARG A 187 -40.40 -8.25 -12.03
C ARG A 187 -40.41 -9.40 -13.03
N LYS A 188 -40.78 -10.61 -12.60
CA LYS A 188 -40.91 -11.79 -13.48
C LYS A 188 -41.92 -11.55 -14.61
N ARG A 189 -43.09 -10.97 -14.29
CA ARG A 189 -44.12 -10.68 -15.30
C ARG A 189 -43.64 -9.64 -16.33
N VAL A 190 -42.92 -8.62 -15.90
CA VAL A 190 -42.35 -7.61 -16.81
C VAL A 190 -41.32 -8.24 -17.75
N VAL A 191 -40.44 -9.11 -17.23
CA VAL A 191 -39.48 -9.85 -18.08
C VAL A 191 -40.20 -10.72 -19.12
N VAL A 192 -41.28 -11.40 -18.74
CA VAL A 192 -42.09 -12.20 -19.68
C VAL A 192 -42.71 -11.31 -20.76
N LEU A 193 -43.24 -10.14 -20.40
CA LEU A 193 -43.80 -9.19 -21.36
C LEU A 193 -42.74 -8.69 -22.35
N VAL A 194 -41.57 -8.26 -21.86
CA VAL A 194 -40.45 -7.81 -22.72
C VAL A 194 -40.02 -8.93 -23.68
N LYS A 195 -39.93 -10.18 -23.21
CA LYS A 195 -39.61 -11.34 -24.06
C LYS A 195 -40.68 -11.59 -25.13
N ALA A 196 -41.96 -11.46 -24.77
CA ALA A 196 -43.06 -11.64 -25.71
C ALA A 196 -43.00 -10.58 -26.82
N ILE A 197 -42.79 -9.31 -26.45
CA ILE A 197 -42.64 -8.20 -27.40
C ILE A 197 -41.43 -8.44 -28.32
N ALA A 198 -40.26 -8.75 -27.76
CA ALA A 198 -39.05 -9.01 -28.54
C ALA A 198 -39.22 -10.17 -29.55
N SER A 199 -40.00 -11.19 -29.18
CA SER A 199 -40.29 -12.32 -30.07
C SER A 199 -41.30 -11.97 -31.18
N SER A 200 -42.08 -10.89 -31.02
CA SER A 200 -43.05 -10.41 -32.01
C SER A 200 -42.46 -9.45 -33.03
N PHE A 201 -41.25 -8.94 -32.81
CA PHE A 201 -40.54 -8.02 -33.71
C PHE A 201 -39.08 -8.48 -33.91
N PRO A 202 -38.85 -9.62 -34.60
CA PRO A 202 -37.49 -9.97 -35.04
C PRO A 202 -36.99 -8.89 -36.02
N GLU A 203 -35.78 -8.36 -35.81
CA GLU A 203 -35.21 -7.30 -36.65
C GLU A 203 -35.28 -7.69 -38.15
N GLU A 204 -35.86 -6.81 -38.98
CA GLU A 204 -35.69 -6.87 -40.43
C GLU A 204 -34.21 -6.62 -40.73
N ALA A 205 -33.51 -7.65 -41.20
CA ALA A 205 -32.16 -7.54 -41.70
C ALA A 205 -32.12 -6.42 -42.75
N SER A 206 -31.36 -5.36 -42.46
CA SER A 206 -31.09 -4.26 -43.37
C SER A 206 -30.49 -4.80 -44.68
N GLU A 207 -31.33 -4.94 -45.72
CA GLU A 207 -30.87 -5.08 -47.09
C GLU A 207 -30.09 -3.81 -47.45
N THR A 208 -28.76 -3.94 -47.49
CA THR A 208 -27.88 -2.92 -48.05
C THR A 208 -27.97 -3.05 -49.56
N LYS A 209 -28.54 -2.04 -50.23
CA LYS A 209 -28.48 -1.88 -51.68
C LYS A 209 -27.77 -0.57 -52.02
#